data_AF-A0A0P9CUT3-F1
#
_entry.id   AF-A0A0P9CUT3-F1
#
_cell.length_a   1.000
_cell.length_b   1.000
_cell.length_c   1.000
_cell.angle_alpha   90.00
_cell.angle_beta   90.00
_cell.angle_gamma   90.00
#
_symmetry.space_group_name_H-M   'P 1'
#
loop_
_entity.id
_entity.type
_entity.pdbx_description
1 polymer ?
#
loop_
_entity_poly.entity_id
_entity_poly.type
_entity_poly.pdbx_seq_one_letter_code
_entity_poly.pdbx_strand_id
1 'polypeptide(L)'
;MKNYSGHIIFEEGFQWKDLEKYFPDIWDIVESESKVNAEEKQFDDILLELNMEEIRKNKKPFGYRRENSKFRMIFPQNRTELTIYRNTPSEEIEEITEKVAHEIRNKKIKYTIKYDQLISSKLKLKH
;
A
#
# COMPACT_ATOMS: atom_id res chain seq x y z
N MET A 1 15.05 -12.82 -1.95
CA MET A 1 15.86 -11.62 -1.59
C MET A 1 15.06 -10.84 -0.57
N LYS A 2 15.65 -10.32 0.51
CA LYS A 2 14.90 -9.61 1.55
C LYS A 2 14.79 -8.13 1.21
N ASN A 3 13.57 -7.60 1.20
CA ASN A 3 13.28 -6.19 0.93
C ASN A 3 12.58 -5.55 2.13
N TYR A 4 12.76 -4.24 2.34
CA TYR A 4 11.98 -3.42 3.27
C TYR A 4 10.65 -2.95 2.67
N SER A 5 10.65 -2.69 1.36
CA SER A 5 9.48 -2.16 0.68
C SER A 5 9.32 -2.63 -0.75
N GLY A 6 8.06 -2.80 -1.15
CA GLY A 6 7.63 -2.95 -2.53
C GLY A 6 6.79 -1.75 -2.94
N HIS A 7 7.08 -1.21 -4.13
CA HIS A 7 6.52 0.02 -4.65
C HIS A 7 5.75 -0.28 -5.93
N ILE A 8 4.44 -0.08 -5.92
CA ILE A 8 3.57 -0.19 -7.09
C ILE A 8 3.32 1.23 -7.59
N ILE A 9 3.97 1.56 -8.70
CA ILE A 9 3.98 2.91 -9.26
C ILE A 9 3.01 2.92 -10.43
N PHE A 10 1.94 3.71 -10.32
CA PHE A 10 0.94 3.83 -11.37
C PHE A 10 1.45 4.71 -12.52
N GLU A 11 1.10 4.36 -13.76
CA GLU A 11 1.43 5.15 -14.95
C GLU A 11 0.66 6.49 -15.00
N GLU A 12 1.07 7.36 -15.93
CA GLU A 12 0.39 8.62 -16.19
C GLU A 12 -1.09 8.41 -16.55
N GLY A 13 -1.94 9.31 -16.06
CA GLY A 13 -3.39 9.25 -16.26
C GLY A 13 -4.15 8.42 -15.22
N PHE A 14 -3.45 7.73 -14.31
CA PHE A 14 -4.09 7.07 -13.17
C PHE A 14 -4.85 8.05 -12.28
N GLN A 15 -6.05 7.66 -11.86
CA GLN A 15 -6.89 8.39 -10.92
C GLN A 15 -7.14 7.51 -9.68
N TRP A 16 -7.12 8.09 -8.48
CA TRP A 16 -7.34 7.32 -7.24
C TRP A 16 -8.65 6.55 -7.23
N LYS A 17 -9.71 7.14 -7.80
CA LYS A 17 -11.02 6.48 -7.98
C LYS A 17 -10.96 5.19 -8.79
N ASP A 18 -9.92 4.99 -9.61
CA ASP A 18 -9.75 3.76 -10.39
C ASP A 18 -9.49 2.55 -9.47
N LEU A 19 -9.05 2.79 -8.22
CA LEU A 19 -8.90 1.76 -7.19
C LEU A 19 -10.19 1.45 -6.43
N GLU A 20 -11.27 2.25 -6.56
CA GLU A 20 -12.47 2.14 -5.71
C GLU A 20 -13.00 0.71 -5.62
N LYS A 21 -13.06 0.02 -6.76
CA LYS A 21 -13.61 -1.35 -6.82
C LYS A 21 -12.70 -2.42 -6.19
N TYR A 22 -11.41 -2.15 -6.04
CA TYR A 22 -10.38 -3.16 -5.71
C TYR A 22 -9.69 -2.87 -4.37
N PHE A 23 -9.84 -1.65 -3.87
CA PHE A 23 -9.21 -1.23 -2.64
C PHE A 23 -9.60 -2.10 -1.43
N PRO A 24 -10.86 -2.60 -1.29
CA PRO A 24 -11.19 -3.54 -0.22
C PRO A 24 -10.40 -4.86 -0.30
N ASP A 25 -10.20 -5.41 -1.50
CA ASP A 25 -9.44 -6.65 -1.68
C ASP A 25 -7.94 -6.41 -1.39
N ILE A 26 -7.40 -5.29 -1.86
CA ILE A 26 -6.03 -4.85 -1.55
C ILE A 26 -5.85 -4.68 -0.04
N TRP A 27 -6.84 -4.10 0.63
CA TRP A 27 -6.84 -3.91 2.07
C TRP A 27 -6.79 -5.24 2.81
N ASP A 28 -7.67 -6.18 2.45
CA ASP A 28 -7.74 -7.51 3.07
C ASP A 28 -6.41 -8.28 2.93
N ILE A 29 -5.76 -8.21 1.76
CA ILE A 29 -4.43 -8.81 1.54
C ILE A 29 -3.40 -8.27 2.55
N VAL A 30 -3.43 -6.97 2.86
CA VAL A 30 -2.45 -6.34 3.76
C VAL A 30 -2.81 -6.56 5.23
N GLU A 31 -4.10 -6.47 5.55
CA GLU A 31 -4.62 -6.57 6.91
C GLU A 31 -4.55 -8.00 7.44
N SER A 32 -4.95 -8.99 6.64
CA SER A 32 -5.01 -10.42 7.02
C SER A 32 -3.66 -11.01 7.43
N GLU A 33 -2.56 -10.39 7.01
CA GLU A 33 -1.20 -10.72 7.41
C GLU A 33 -0.90 -10.37 8.88
N SER A 34 -1.74 -9.54 9.51
CA SER A 34 -1.62 -9.10 10.90
C SER A 34 -2.64 -9.84 11.77
N LYS A 35 -2.21 -10.37 12.91
CA LYS A 35 -3.13 -10.92 13.91
C LYS A 35 -3.70 -9.77 14.73
N VAL A 36 -4.96 -9.44 14.51
CA VAL A 36 -5.70 -8.40 15.24
C VAL A 36 -6.83 -9.01 16.06
N ASN A 37 -7.15 -8.41 17.20
CA ASN A 37 -8.32 -8.79 17.98
C ASN A 37 -9.62 -8.13 17.44
N ALA A 38 -10.77 -8.43 18.05
CA ALA A 38 -12.06 -7.95 17.56
C ALA A 38 -12.22 -6.41 17.60
N GLU A 39 -11.75 -5.74 18.66
CA GLU A 39 -11.78 -4.28 18.77
C GLU A 39 -10.86 -3.65 17.70
N GLU A 40 -9.67 -4.23 17.57
CA GLU A 40 -8.69 -3.83 16.57
C GLU A 40 -9.20 -3.98 15.14
N LYS A 41 -10.02 -4.98 14.87
CA LYS A 41 -10.68 -5.20 13.57
C LYS A 41 -11.74 -4.14 13.29
N GLN A 42 -12.52 -3.74 14.29
CA GLN A 42 -13.51 -2.66 14.12
C GLN A 42 -12.86 -1.33 13.74
N PHE A 43 -11.69 -1.02 14.33
CA PHE A 43 -10.91 0.15 13.93
C PHE A 43 -10.39 0.06 12.49
N ASP A 44 -9.95 -1.13 12.07
CA ASP A 44 -9.46 -1.35 10.72
C ASP A 44 -10.60 -1.22 9.69
N ASP A 45 -11.81 -1.69 10.01
CA ASP A 45 -13.01 -1.52 9.16
C ASP A 45 -13.40 -0.03 9.01
N ILE A 46 -13.33 0.76 10.09
CA ILE A 46 -13.55 2.21 10.03
C ILE A 46 -12.48 2.89 9.16
N LEU A 47 -11.22 2.49 9.31
CA LEU A 47 -10.13 3.06 8.54
C LEU A 47 -10.26 2.71 7.06
N LEU A 48 -10.71 1.50 6.72
CA LEU A 48 -11.05 1.12 5.35
C LEU A 48 -12.12 2.05 4.78
N GLU A 49 -13.22 2.28 5.49
CA GLU A 49 -14.29 3.18 5.03
C GLU A 49 -13.79 4.61 4.78
N LEU A 50 -12.96 5.16 5.68
CA LEU A 50 -12.36 6.49 5.50
C LEU A 50 -11.47 6.57 4.25
N ASN A 51 -10.71 5.50 3.96
CA ASN A 51 -9.92 5.43 2.73
C ASN A 51 -10.82 5.37 1.49
N MET A 52 -11.89 4.58 1.54
CA MET A 52 -12.87 4.45 0.46
C MET A 52 -13.56 5.79 0.16
N GLU A 53 -13.90 6.58 1.18
CA GLU A 53 -14.45 7.93 0.99
C GLU A 53 -13.51 8.85 0.21
N GLU A 54 -12.21 8.83 0.53
CA GLU A 54 -11.23 9.63 -0.18
C GLU A 54 -11.07 9.14 -1.63
N ILE A 55 -10.99 7.83 -1.84
CA ILE A 55 -10.89 7.21 -3.17
C ILE A 55 -12.09 7.58 -4.05
N ARG A 56 -13.32 7.50 -3.52
CA ARG A 56 -14.56 7.91 -4.21
C ARG A 56 -14.53 9.38 -4.65
N LYS A 57 -13.88 10.24 -3.85
CA LYS A 57 -13.66 11.67 -4.16
C LYS A 57 -12.45 11.89 -5.09
N ASN A 58 -11.88 10.82 -5.64
CA ASN A 58 -10.64 10.82 -6.42
C ASN A 58 -9.45 11.45 -5.67
N LYS A 59 -9.44 11.29 -4.34
CA LYS A 59 -8.37 11.74 -3.46
C LYS A 59 -7.52 10.57 -3.01
N LYS A 60 -6.30 10.92 -2.61
CA LYS A 60 -5.34 9.95 -2.14
C LYS A 60 -5.82 9.30 -0.83
N PRO A 61 -5.85 7.97 -0.73
CA PRO A 61 -6.18 7.28 0.52
C PRO A 61 -5.18 7.58 1.64
N PHE A 62 -5.64 7.45 2.89
CA PHE A 62 -4.81 7.56 4.08
C PHE A 62 -3.76 6.43 4.17
N GLY A 63 -4.12 5.24 3.68
CA GLY A 63 -3.36 4.00 3.80
C GLY A 63 -3.62 3.24 5.11
N TYR A 64 -2.82 2.19 5.31
CA TYR A 64 -2.83 1.34 6.49
C TYR A 64 -1.50 1.48 7.22
N ARG A 65 -1.46 2.25 8.31
CA ARG A 65 -0.22 2.61 9.03
C ARG A 65 -0.29 2.28 10.52
N ARG A 66 -0.87 1.14 10.83
CA ARG A 66 -0.96 0.65 12.21
C ARG A 66 0.43 0.36 12.76
N GLU A 67 0.65 0.63 14.04
CA GLU A 67 1.96 0.39 14.66
C GLU A 67 2.25 -1.10 14.80
N ASN A 68 1.23 -1.89 15.17
CA ASN A 68 1.33 -3.33 15.41
C ASN A 68 1.08 -4.19 14.16
N SER A 69 0.86 -3.60 12.98
CA SER A 69 0.67 -4.39 11.76
C SER A 69 1.98 -4.94 11.22
N LYS A 70 1.92 -6.15 10.65
CA LYS A 70 3.07 -6.80 10.00
C LYS A 70 3.55 -6.02 8.78
N PHE A 71 2.60 -5.45 8.03
CA PHE A 71 2.84 -4.59 6.87
C PHE A 71 2.09 -3.27 6.99
N ARG A 72 2.63 -2.24 6.35
CA ARG A 72 1.99 -0.94 6.21
C ARG A 72 1.77 -0.65 4.73
N MET A 73 0.61 -0.10 4.41
CA MET A 73 0.26 0.40 3.08
C MET A 73 0.35 1.92 3.10
N ILE A 74 1.25 2.49 2.30
CA ILE A 74 1.59 3.90 2.32
C ILE A 74 1.36 4.51 0.93
N PHE A 75 0.78 5.71 0.91
CA PHE A 75 0.56 6.50 -0.30
C PHE A 75 1.36 7.81 -0.24
N PRO A 76 2.52 7.92 -0.94
CA PRO A 76 3.35 9.12 -0.95
C PRO A 76 2.59 10.38 -1.44
N GLN A 77 3.01 11.58 -1.02
CA GLN A 77 2.34 12.83 -1.43
C GLN A 77 2.58 13.19 -2.90
N ASN A 78 3.80 12.98 -3.39
CA ASN A 78 4.24 13.53 -4.68
C ASN A 78 4.22 12.50 -5.81
N ARG A 79 3.55 11.36 -5.62
CA ARG A 79 3.53 10.27 -6.59
C ARG A 79 2.26 9.46 -6.47
N THR A 80 1.72 9.05 -7.61
CA THR A 80 0.69 8.01 -7.72
C THR A 80 1.35 6.66 -7.50
N GLU A 81 1.52 6.31 -6.22
CA GLU A 81 2.21 5.10 -5.79
C GLU A 81 1.49 4.48 -4.59
N LEU A 82 1.44 3.15 -4.58
CA LEU A 82 1.11 2.33 -3.41
C LEU A 82 2.39 1.62 -2.96
N THR A 83 2.83 1.90 -1.73
CA THR A 83 4.00 1.25 -1.13
C THR A 83 3.55 0.26 -0.07
N ILE A 84 3.98 -1.00 -0.17
CA ILE A 84 3.94 -1.94 0.95
C ILE A 84 5.28 -1.87 1.66
N TYR A 85 5.25 -1.66 2.97
CA TYR A 85 6.43 -1.43 3.79
C TYR A 85 6.39 -2.26 5.07
N ARG A 86 7.57 -2.70 5.52
CA ARG A 86 7.78 -3.34 6.81
C ARG A 86 9.02 -2.76 7.48
N ASN A 87 9.02 -2.71 8.82
CA ASN A 87 10.14 -2.19 9.60
C ASN A 87 11.42 -3.06 9.53
N THR A 88 11.27 -4.33 9.17
CA THR A 88 12.35 -5.31 9.04
C THR A 88 12.34 -5.92 7.65
N PRO A 89 13.51 -6.14 7.01
CA PRO A 89 13.56 -6.67 5.67
C PRO A 89 13.05 -8.12 5.64
N SER A 90 12.20 -8.45 4.68
CA SER A 90 11.61 -9.78 4.54
C SER A 90 11.44 -10.16 3.07
N GLU A 91 11.47 -11.45 2.80
CA GLU A 91 11.14 -12.00 1.46
C GLU A 91 9.63 -11.91 1.21
N GLU A 92 8.83 -11.88 2.28
CA GLU A 92 7.36 -11.73 2.23
C GLU A 92 6.93 -10.38 1.63
N ILE A 93 7.82 -9.37 1.61
CA ILE A 93 7.54 -8.08 0.95
C ILE A 93 7.33 -8.28 -0.55
N GLU A 94 8.12 -9.15 -1.17
CA GLU A 94 7.98 -9.45 -2.60
C GLU A 94 6.63 -10.12 -2.85
N GLU A 95 6.33 -11.17 -2.09
CA GLU A 95 5.09 -11.94 -2.18
C GLU A 95 3.83 -11.07 -2.00
N ILE A 96 3.76 -10.26 -0.94
CA ILE A 96 2.59 -9.41 -0.70
C ILE A 96 2.44 -8.32 -1.75
N THR A 97 3.56 -7.75 -2.22
CA THR A 97 3.53 -6.71 -3.26
C THR A 97 3.01 -7.29 -4.56
N GLU A 98 3.41 -8.51 -4.92
CA GLU A 98 2.89 -9.20 -6.10
C GLU A 98 1.41 -9.55 -5.97
N LYS A 99 0.96 -10.02 -4.79
CA LYS A 99 -0.47 -10.25 -4.51
C LYS A 99 -1.29 -8.98 -4.71
N VAL A 100 -0.87 -7.86 -4.13
CA VAL A 100 -1.53 -6.56 -4.31
C VAL A 100 -1.50 -6.11 -5.77
N ALA A 101 -0.36 -6.27 -6.45
CA ALA A 101 -0.22 -5.89 -7.85
C ALA A 101 -1.06 -6.77 -8.79
N HIS A 102 -1.30 -8.03 -8.43
CA HIS A 102 -2.18 -8.94 -9.16
C HIS A 102 -3.63 -8.43 -9.15
N GLU A 103 -4.14 -8.02 -7.99
CA GLU A 103 -5.49 -7.45 -7.87
C GLU A 103 -5.67 -6.20 -8.75
N ILE A 104 -4.65 -5.35 -8.82
CA ILE A 104 -4.62 -4.17 -9.67
C ILE A 104 -4.57 -4.54 -11.17
N ARG A 105 -3.76 -5.56 -11.55
CA ARG A 105 -3.51 -5.94 -12.96
C ARG A 105 -4.74 -6.44 -13.68
N ASN A 106 -5.63 -7.13 -12.96
CA ASN A 106 -6.83 -7.75 -13.51
C ASN A 106 -7.77 -6.75 -14.23
N LYS A 107 -7.47 -5.44 -14.17
CA LYS A 107 -8.41 -4.36 -14.46
C LYS A 107 -7.85 -3.21 -15.30
N LYS A 108 -6.75 -3.47 -16.03
CA LYS A 108 -6.11 -2.55 -17.01
C LYS A 108 -5.44 -1.31 -16.42
N ILE A 109 -5.28 -1.22 -15.10
CA ILE A 109 -4.43 -0.20 -14.48
C ILE A 109 -2.98 -0.59 -14.76
N LYS A 110 -2.26 0.28 -15.48
CA LYS A 110 -0.84 0.06 -15.77
C LYS A 110 0.01 0.53 -14.59
N TYR A 111 1.01 -0.29 -14.24
CA TYR A 111 1.91 0.00 -13.15
C TYR A 111 3.30 -0.60 -13.41
N THR A 112 4.28 -0.14 -12.63
CA THR A 112 5.60 -0.75 -12.51
C THR A 112 5.86 -1.10 -11.06
N ILE A 113 6.43 -2.29 -10.80
CA ILE A 113 6.88 -2.69 -9.47
C ILE A 113 8.37 -2.37 -9.31
N LYS A 114 8.74 -1.81 -8.15
CA LYS A 114 10.14 -1.64 -7.74
C LYS A 114 10.30 -2.04 -6.28
N TYR A 115 11.46 -2.57 -5.90
CA TYR A 115 11.76 -2.92 -4.51
C TYR A 115 12.86 -2.01 -3.95
N ASP A 116 12.82 -1.75 -2.64
CA ASP A 116 13.84 -1.01 -1.87
C ASP A 116 14.28 0.36 -2.44
N GLN A 117 13.34 1.12 -3.01
CA GLN A 117 13.62 2.47 -3.52
C GLN A 117 13.90 3.49 -2.40
N LEU A 118 13.75 3.12 -1.12
CA LEU A 118 13.99 4.01 0.04
C LEU A 118 15.46 4.44 0.23
N ILE A 119 16.41 3.90 -0.54
CA ILE A 119 17.84 4.25 -0.41
C ILE A 119 18.17 5.68 -0.89
N SER A 120 17.33 6.32 -1.73
CA SER A 120 17.68 7.65 -2.28
C SER A 120 17.33 8.85 -1.40
N SER A 121 16.39 8.72 -0.46
CA SER A 121 15.94 9.86 0.37
C SER A 121 16.77 10.06 1.64
N LYS A 122 17.56 9.07 2.07
CA LYS A 122 18.45 9.18 3.26
C LYS A 122 19.87 9.66 2.94
N LEU A 123 20.23 9.85 1.67
CA LEU A 123 21.54 10.39 1.26
C LEU A 123 21.57 11.93 1.13
N LYS A 124 20.45 12.63 1.40
CA LYS A 124 20.38 14.11 1.41
C LYS A 124 20.44 14.75 2.80
N LEU A 125 20.90 14.02 3.81
CA LEU A 125 21.31 14.59 5.11
C LEU A 125 22.80 14.34 5.32
N LYS A 126 23.60 14.84 4.38
CA LYS A 126 24.94 15.35 4.67
C LYS A 126 24.86 16.85 4.48
N HIS A 127 24.89 17.60 5.58
CA HIS A 127 25.68 18.81 5.81
C HIS A 127 25.54 19.19 7.27
#